data_AF-S8D1K7-F1
#
_entry.id   AF-S8D1K7-F1
#
_cell.length_a   1.000
_cell.length_b   1.000
_cell.length_c   1.000
_cell.angle_alpha   90.00
_cell.angle_beta   90.00
_cell.angle_gamma   90.00
#
_symmetry.space_group_name_H-M   'P 1'
#
loop_
_entity.id
_entity.type
_entity.pdbx_description
1 polymer ?
#
loop_
_entity_poly.entity_id
_entity_poly.type
_entity_poly.pdbx_seq_one_letter_code
_entity_poly.pdbx_strand_id
1 'polypeptide(L)'
;AQSKQRLASLDVFRGLTVALMVLVDDAGGEWPVISHAPWNGCNLADFVMPFFLFIVGVAIALAFKRIHDKVEASKKVIFRTLQLIFWGLLLQGGYSHAPDQLTYGVDIKRIRWCGILQRIALAYLVVASVEIFTRKSSTDVDAPLTGSFSIFRQHIWHWILAASILVIYLATLYGVYVPDWQFKVQNVLSSQYGSTLTVVCNVRGKLDPPCNAVGYVDRKILGLNHMYQHPAWKNSKACTVNAPYTGPFRADAPSWCFAPFEPEGILSSVSAILSTVIGVHYGHVLISIK
;
A
#
# COMPACT_ATOMS: atom_id res chain seq x y z
N ALA A 1 20.11 -23.13 -26.22
CA ALA A 1 19.26 -22.12 -25.56
C ALA A 1 19.00 -22.57 -24.12
N GLN A 2 19.60 -21.92 -23.14
CA GLN A 2 19.41 -22.28 -21.73
C GLN A 2 17.96 -21.99 -21.35
N SER A 3 17.21 -23.05 -21.00
CA SER A 3 15.80 -22.95 -20.59
C SER A 3 15.66 -21.86 -19.53
N LYS A 4 14.76 -20.90 -19.78
CA LYS A 4 14.36 -19.89 -18.80
C LYS A 4 13.62 -20.61 -17.67
N GLN A 5 14.36 -21.21 -16.74
CA GLN A 5 13.77 -21.82 -15.57
C GLN A 5 13.04 -20.75 -14.78
N ARG A 6 11.71 -20.85 -14.78
CA ARG A 6 10.82 -20.06 -13.91
C ARG A 6 10.88 -20.64 -12.51
N LEU A 7 10.76 -19.79 -11.51
CA LEU A 7 10.70 -20.23 -10.12
C LEU A 7 9.26 -20.65 -9.81
N ALA A 8 8.96 -21.95 -9.92
CA ALA A 8 7.62 -22.49 -9.77
C ALA A 8 6.99 -22.13 -8.41
N SER A 9 7.77 -22.15 -7.31
CA SER A 9 7.29 -21.75 -5.98
C SER A 9 6.81 -20.30 -5.92
N LEU A 10 7.47 -19.38 -6.64
CA LEU A 10 7.05 -17.98 -6.71
C LEU A 10 5.77 -17.81 -7.54
N ASP A 11 5.64 -18.56 -8.63
CA ASP A 11 4.43 -18.56 -9.45
C ASP A 11 3.22 -19.11 -8.66
N VAL A 12 3.41 -20.18 -7.86
CA VAL A 12 2.38 -20.74 -6.95
C VAL A 12 2.03 -19.75 -5.85
N PHE A 13 3.02 -19.15 -5.19
CA PHE A 13 2.78 -18.18 -4.11
C PHE A 13 2.01 -16.95 -4.60
N ARG A 14 2.31 -16.47 -5.81
CA ARG A 14 1.52 -15.41 -6.47
C ARG A 14 0.08 -15.84 -6.73
N GLY A 15 -0.13 -17.05 -7.26
CA GLY A 15 -1.47 -17.59 -7.48
C GLY A 15 -2.28 -17.68 -6.20
N LEU A 16 -1.67 -18.18 -5.12
CA LEU A 16 -2.28 -18.24 -3.79
C LEU A 16 -2.62 -16.86 -3.24
N THR A 17 -1.72 -15.88 -3.41
CA THR A 17 -1.96 -14.50 -2.96
C THR A 17 -3.14 -13.86 -3.70
N VAL A 18 -3.28 -14.10 -5.01
CA VAL A 18 -4.44 -13.64 -5.80
C VAL A 18 -5.73 -14.35 -5.35
N ALA A 19 -5.68 -15.67 -5.14
CA ALA A 19 -6.84 -16.41 -4.63
C ALA A 19 -7.27 -15.92 -3.24
N LEU A 20 -6.30 -15.60 -2.38
CA LEU A 20 -6.55 -15.02 -1.07
C LEU A 20 -7.20 -13.65 -1.17
N MET A 21 -6.69 -12.77 -2.05
CA MET A 21 -7.27 -11.45 -2.31
C MET A 21 -8.75 -11.55 -2.70
N VAL A 22 -9.08 -12.41 -3.67
CA VAL A 22 -10.47 -12.64 -4.11
C VAL A 22 -11.32 -13.15 -2.94
N LEU A 23 -10.81 -14.10 -2.15
CA LEU A 23 -11.54 -14.64 -1.00
C LEU A 23 -11.87 -13.56 0.04
N VAL A 24 -10.91 -12.72 0.41
CA VAL A 24 -11.14 -11.71 1.45
C VAL A 24 -11.99 -10.54 0.95
N ASP A 25 -11.91 -10.20 -0.34
CA ASP A 25 -12.71 -9.14 -0.96
C ASP A 25 -14.18 -9.56 -1.05
N ASP A 26 -14.47 -10.82 -1.42
CA ASP A 26 -15.84 -11.30 -1.61
C ASP A 26 -16.49 -11.83 -0.31
N ALA A 27 -15.74 -12.56 0.53
CA ALA A 27 -16.28 -13.18 1.74
C ALA A 27 -16.02 -12.36 3.03
N GLY A 28 -15.23 -11.29 2.96
CA GLY A 28 -14.87 -10.47 4.12
C GLY A 28 -16.05 -9.82 4.81
N GLY A 29 -17.10 -9.45 4.07
CA GLY A 29 -18.32 -8.87 4.66
C GLY A 29 -19.05 -9.82 5.61
N GLU A 30 -19.12 -11.11 5.25
CA GLU A 30 -19.80 -12.15 6.02
C GLU A 30 -18.91 -12.73 7.13
N TRP A 31 -17.59 -12.71 6.94
CA TRP A 31 -16.61 -13.23 7.88
C TRP A 31 -15.60 -12.16 8.30
N PRO A 32 -15.88 -11.36 9.35
CA PRO A 32 -15.01 -10.26 9.78
C PRO A 32 -13.60 -10.68 10.20
N VAL A 33 -13.39 -11.95 10.55
CA VAL A 33 -12.06 -12.50 10.89
C VAL A 33 -11.12 -12.52 9.67
N ILE A 34 -11.67 -12.64 8.46
CA ILE A 34 -10.89 -12.62 7.22
C ILE A 34 -10.86 -11.23 6.55
N SER A 35 -11.74 -10.31 6.95
CA SER A 35 -11.76 -8.92 6.48
C SER A 35 -10.72 -8.04 7.18
N HIS A 36 -10.50 -6.81 6.72
CA HIS A 36 -9.59 -5.86 7.35
C HIS A 36 -9.95 -5.57 8.81
N ALA A 37 -8.94 -5.52 9.68
CA ALA A 37 -9.14 -5.02 11.04
C ALA A 37 -9.62 -3.55 11.00
N PRO A 38 -10.56 -3.12 11.86
CA PRO A 38 -11.07 -1.75 11.80
C PRO A 38 -10.00 -0.68 12.03
N TRP A 39 -9.00 -0.96 12.86
CA TRP A 39 -7.82 -0.10 13.03
C TRP A 39 -6.64 -0.86 13.64
N ASN A 40 -6.79 -1.24 14.91
CA ASN A 40 -5.82 -2.05 15.63
C ASN A 40 -6.17 -3.53 15.46
N GLY A 41 -5.18 -4.34 15.09
CA GLY A 41 -5.35 -5.76 14.80
C GLY A 41 -4.63 -6.15 13.53
N CYS A 42 -4.66 -7.45 13.22
CA CYS A 42 -4.15 -8.00 11.97
C CYS A 42 -5.00 -9.21 11.62
N ASN A 43 -5.82 -9.07 10.59
CA ASN A 43 -6.68 -10.11 10.05
C ASN A 43 -6.10 -10.65 8.74
N LEU A 44 -6.76 -11.66 8.15
CA LEU A 44 -6.26 -12.33 6.96
C LEU A 44 -6.06 -11.38 5.76
N ALA A 45 -7.01 -10.46 5.52
CA ALA A 45 -6.91 -9.46 4.46
C ALA A 45 -5.67 -8.56 4.57
N ASP A 46 -5.21 -8.28 5.79
CA ASP A 46 -4.10 -7.34 6.04
C ASP A 46 -2.75 -7.90 5.55
N PHE A 47 -2.65 -9.22 5.33
CA PHE A 47 -1.44 -9.87 4.80
C PHE A 47 -1.32 -9.83 3.27
N VAL A 48 -2.42 -9.61 2.55
CA VAL A 48 -2.47 -9.71 1.08
C VAL A 48 -1.50 -8.72 0.42
N MET A 49 -1.55 -7.44 0.82
CA MET A 49 -0.68 -6.40 0.27
C MET A 49 0.82 -6.66 0.57
N PRO A 50 1.24 -6.95 1.81
CA PRO A 50 2.62 -7.36 2.10
C PRO A 50 3.11 -8.52 1.23
N PHE A 51 2.28 -9.55 0.99
CA PHE A 51 2.65 -10.68 0.14
C PHE A 51 2.87 -10.27 -1.31
N PHE A 52 2.00 -9.42 -1.88
CA PHE A 52 2.20 -8.88 -3.22
C PHE A 52 3.50 -8.08 -3.33
N LEU A 53 3.77 -7.19 -2.37
CA LEU A 53 4.97 -6.36 -2.37
C LEU A 53 6.25 -7.20 -2.22
N PHE A 54 6.20 -8.26 -1.41
CA PHE A 54 7.28 -9.23 -1.28
C PHE A 54 7.54 -9.96 -2.61
N ILE A 55 6.50 -10.48 -3.28
CA ILE A 55 6.62 -11.14 -4.60
C ILE A 55 7.21 -10.17 -5.63
N VAL A 56 6.76 -8.91 -5.64
CA VAL A 56 7.28 -7.88 -6.54
C VAL A 56 8.77 -7.66 -6.29
N GLY A 57 9.20 -7.58 -5.02
CA GLY A 57 10.61 -7.47 -4.65
C GLY A 57 11.45 -8.65 -5.15
N VAL A 58 11.01 -9.89 -4.90
CA VAL A 58 11.71 -11.08 -5.38
C VAL A 58 11.81 -11.08 -6.92
N ALA A 59 10.75 -10.65 -7.60
CA ALA A 59 10.72 -10.56 -9.05
C ALA A 59 11.68 -9.50 -9.61
N ILE A 60 11.87 -8.37 -8.93
CA ILE A 60 12.85 -7.33 -9.29
C ILE A 60 14.27 -7.93 -9.34
N ALA A 61 14.70 -8.57 -8.25
CA ALA A 61 16.03 -9.18 -8.16
C ALA A 61 16.27 -10.23 -9.27
N LEU A 62 15.28 -11.09 -9.52
CA LEU A 62 15.36 -12.12 -10.57
C LEU A 62 15.35 -11.54 -12.00
N ALA A 63 14.57 -10.47 -12.23
CA ALA A 63 14.44 -9.85 -13.55
C ALA A 63 15.72 -9.09 -13.93
N PHE A 64 16.26 -8.27 -13.02
CA PHE A 64 17.43 -7.45 -13.31
C PHE A 64 18.75 -8.22 -13.29
N LYS A 65 18.83 -9.41 -12.68
CA LYS A 65 19.96 -10.34 -12.90
C LYS A 65 20.26 -10.53 -14.39
N ARG A 66 19.22 -10.56 -15.24
CA ARG A 66 19.30 -10.91 -16.67
C ARG A 66 19.47 -9.72 -17.62
N ILE A 67 19.23 -8.49 -17.16
CA ILE A 67 19.26 -7.29 -18.02
C ILE A 67 20.53 -6.52 -17.69
N HIS A 68 21.53 -6.53 -18.57
CA HIS A 68 22.82 -5.88 -18.30
C HIS A 68 22.84 -4.38 -18.64
N ASP A 69 22.04 -3.94 -19.61
CA ASP A 69 21.95 -2.53 -19.97
C ASP A 69 21.03 -1.76 -19.01
N LYS A 70 21.60 -0.74 -18.35
CA LYS A 70 20.89 0.15 -17.41
C LYS A 70 19.82 0.99 -18.12
N VAL A 71 20.04 1.38 -19.37
CA VAL A 71 19.08 2.21 -20.13
C VAL A 71 17.84 1.38 -20.46
N GLU A 72 18.04 0.18 -21.01
CA GLU A 72 16.95 -0.75 -21.31
C GLU A 72 16.19 -1.17 -20.04
N ALA A 73 16.90 -1.43 -18.93
CA ALA A 73 16.30 -1.72 -17.64
C ALA A 73 15.39 -0.56 -17.17
N SER A 74 15.89 0.67 -17.22
CA SER A 74 15.16 1.88 -16.79
C SER A 74 13.91 2.12 -17.62
N LYS A 75 13.99 1.94 -18.95
CA LYS A 75 12.82 2.06 -19.85
C LYS A 75 11.71 1.07 -19.47
N LYS A 76 12.07 -0.19 -19.18
CA LYS A 76 11.10 -1.21 -18.73
C LYS A 76 10.46 -0.85 -17.39
N VAL A 77 11.24 -0.30 -16.46
CA VAL A 77 10.72 0.16 -15.17
C VAL A 77 9.70 1.28 -15.36
N ILE A 78 10.05 2.30 -16.13
CA ILE A 78 9.19 3.46 -16.39
C ILE A 78 7.90 3.00 -17.07
N PHE A 79 7.99 2.22 -18.14
CA PHE A 79 6.82 1.75 -18.88
C PHE A 79 5.87 0.93 -18.01
N ARG A 80 6.40 -0.02 -17.23
CA ARG A 80 5.59 -0.82 -16.30
C ARG A 80 4.93 0.05 -15.22
N THR A 81 5.66 1.05 -14.69
CA THR A 81 5.14 1.98 -13.68
C THR A 81 3.97 2.78 -14.26
N LEU A 82 4.10 3.31 -15.48
CA LEU A 82 3.04 4.04 -16.16
C LEU A 82 1.81 3.15 -16.43
N GLN A 83 2.00 1.90 -16.84
CA GLN A 83 0.90 0.95 -17.02
C GLN A 83 0.15 0.70 -15.71
N LEU A 84 0.85 0.49 -14.60
CA LEU A 84 0.22 0.28 -13.29
C LEU A 84 -0.56 1.51 -12.82
N ILE A 85 -0.01 2.71 -12.99
CA ILE A 85 -0.71 3.96 -12.66
C ILE A 85 -1.94 4.13 -13.55
N PHE A 86 -1.82 3.89 -14.85
CA PHE A 86 -2.93 4.00 -15.79
C PHE A 86 -4.08 3.04 -15.44
N TRP A 87 -3.79 1.76 -15.24
CA TRP A 87 -4.80 0.78 -14.84
C TRP A 87 -5.35 1.06 -13.44
N GLY A 88 -4.52 1.56 -12.52
CA GLY A 88 -4.95 1.99 -11.19
C GLY A 88 -5.97 3.12 -11.24
N LEU A 89 -5.72 4.16 -12.04
CA LEU A 89 -6.66 5.27 -12.19
C LEU A 89 -7.93 4.84 -12.92
N LEU A 90 -7.82 3.96 -13.93
CA LEU A 90 -8.98 3.47 -14.66
C LEU A 90 -9.90 2.60 -13.79
N LEU A 91 -9.33 1.70 -12.98
CA LEU A 91 -10.12 0.77 -12.15
C LEU A 91 -10.58 1.39 -10.83
N GLN A 92 -9.73 2.18 -10.17
CA GLN A 92 -9.95 2.67 -8.81
C GLN A 92 -10.20 4.19 -8.73
N GLY A 93 -9.81 4.96 -9.75
CA GLY A 93 -9.92 6.42 -9.79
C GLY A 93 -11.33 6.97 -10.05
N GLY A 94 -12.38 6.17 -9.80
CA GLY A 94 -13.76 6.65 -9.89
C GLY A 94 -14.40 6.50 -11.27
N TYR A 95 -13.86 5.67 -12.19
CA TYR A 95 -14.62 5.30 -13.39
C TYR A 95 -15.87 4.45 -13.06
N SER A 96 -15.81 3.69 -11.96
CA SER A 96 -16.93 2.93 -11.38
C SER A 96 -17.24 3.49 -9.99
N HIS A 97 -18.35 4.23 -9.85
CA HIS A 97 -18.75 4.82 -8.57
C HIS A 97 -19.55 3.84 -7.69
N ALA A 98 -20.08 2.78 -8.28
CA ALA A 98 -20.75 1.67 -7.61
C ALA A 98 -20.92 0.53 -8.63
N PRO A 99 -20.17 -0.59 -8.52
CA PRO A 99 -20.33 -1.74 -9.42
C PRO A 99 -21.79 -2.23 -9.47
N ASP A 100 -22.48 -2.14 -8.33
CA ASP A 100 -23.83 -2.67 -8.14
C ASP A 100 -24.94 -1.73 -8.67
N GLN A 101 -24.62 -0.48 -8.99
CA GLN A 101 -25.61 0.52 -9.45
C GLN A 101 -25.40 0.95 -10.91
N LEU A 102 -24.44 0.35 -11.63
CA LEU A 102 -24.18 0.61 -13.06
C LEU A 102 -23.96 2.10 -13.41
N THR A 103 -23.56 2.94 -12.45
CA THR A 103 -23.25 4.35 -12.67
C THR A 103 -21.78 4.51 -13.08
N TYR A 104 -21.55 4.84 -14.36
CA TYR A 104 -20.23 5.07 -14.94
C TYR A 104 -19.99 6.55 -15.21
N GLY A 105 -18.78 7.05 -14.92
CA GLY A 105 -18.38 8.42 -15.24
C GLY A 105 -17.24 8.93 -14.35
N VAL A 106 -16.35 9.74 -14.91
CA VAL A 106 -15.21 10.30 -14.17
C VAL A 106 -15.58 11.67 -13.60
N ASP A 107 -15.80 11.75 -12.29
CA ASP A 107 -15.83 13.04 -11.59
C ASP A 107 -14.41 13.43 -11.19
N ILE A 108 -13.78 14.31 -11.98
CA ILE A 108 -12.43 14.82 -11.71
C ILE A 108 -12.30 15.49 -10.34
N LYS A 109 -13.41 15.95 -9.73
CA LYS A 109 -13.38 16.56 -8.39
C LYS A 109 -13.39 15.52 -7.27
N ARG A 110 -13.63 14.24 -7.58
CA ARG A 110 -13.74 13.13 -6.61
C ARG A 110 -12.90 11.90 -6.97
N ILE A 111 -12.07 11.98 -8.01
CA ILE A 111 -11.17 10.91 -8.42
C ILE A 111 -10.26 10.47 -7.26
N ARG A 112 -10.18 9.17 -7.01
CA ARG A 112 -9.24 8.63 -6.03
C ARG A 112 -7.85 8.46 -6.67
N TRP A 113 -6.91 9.32 -6.29
CA TRP A 113 -5.55 9.33 -6.87
C TRP A 113 -4.67 8.20 -6.34
N CYS A 114 -4.81 7.87 -5.06
CA CYS A 114 -4.00 6.86 -4.37
C CYS A 114 -4.75 5.53 -4.28
N GLY A 115 -4.08 4.44 -4.59
CA GLY A 115 -4.69 3.14 -4.75
C GLY A 115 -3.67 2.01 -4.74
N ILE A 116 -4.16 0.76 -4.74
CA ILE A 116 -3.33 -0.43 -4.59
C ILE A 116 -2.29 -0.52 -5.73
N LEU A 117 -2.73 -0.30 -6.96
CA LEU A 117 -1.84 -0.36 -8.14
C LEU A 117 -0.82 0.78 -8.15
N GLN A 118 -1.22 1.99 -7.75
CA GLN A 118 -0.34 3.15 -7.64
C GLN A 118 0.72 2.94 -6.54
N ARG A 119 0.32 2.35 -5.41
CA ARG A 119 1.22 1.98 -4.31
C ARG A 119 2.26 0.95 -4.75
N ILE A 120 1.83 -0.10 -5.45
CA ILE A 120 2.74 -1.10 -6.04
C ILE A 120 3.66 -0.44 -7.09
N ALA A 121 3.13 0.46 -7.91
CA ALA A 121 3.91 1.19 -8.92
C ALA A 121 5.01 2.04 -8.28
N LEU A 122 4.69 2.78 -7.22
CA LEU A 122 5.65 3.60 -6.48
C LEU A 122 6.74 2.76 -5.82
N ALA A 123 6.35 1.69 -5.11
CA ALA A 123 7.32 0.77 -4.49
C ALA A 123 8.24 0.12 -5.54
N TYR A 124 7.65 -0.35 -6.65
CA TYR A 124 8.41 -0.93 -7.75
C TYR A 124 9.38 0.07 -8.39
N LEU A 125 8.91 1.30 -8.69
CA LEU A 125 9.74 2.34 -9.28
C LEU A 125 10.96 2.67 -8.42
N VAL A 126 10.75 2.92 -7.12
CA VAL A 126 11.81 3.29 -6.20
C VAL A 126 12.82 2.14 -6.05
N VAL A 127 12.34 0.94 -5.73
CA VAL A 127 13.22 -0.20 -5.43
C VAL A 127 13.94 -0.67 -6.70
N ALA A 128 13.26 -0.77 -7.84
CA ALA A 128 13.90 -1.18 -9.09
C ALA A 128 14.94 -0.14 -9.57
N SER A 129 14.68 1.16 -9.36
CA SER A 129 15.67 2.19 -9.68
C SER A 129 16.93 2.03 -8.85
N VAL A 130 16.79 1.83 -7.53
CA VAL A 130 17.94 1.59 -6.64
C VAL A 130 18.69 0.33 -7.06
N GLU A 131 18.00 -0.77 -7.40
CA GLU A 131 18.63 -1.98 -7.91
C GLU A 131 19.45 -1.71 -9.19
N ILE A 132 18.90 -0.98 -10.16
CA ILE A 132 19.59 -0.67 -11.43
C ILE A 132 20.84 0.22 -11.20
N PHE A 133 20.73 1.24 -10.35
CA PHE A 133 21.81 2.21 -10.14
C PHE A 133 22.91 1.68 -9.22
N THR A 134 22.57 0.85 -8.23
CA THR A 134 23.51 0.30 -7.25
C THR A 134 24.21 -0.98 -7.73
N ARG A 135 23.76 -1.55 -8.85
CA ARG A 135 24.40 -2.71 -9.47
C ARG A 135 25.86 -2.40 -9.85
N LYS A 136 26.78 -3.13 -9.22
CA LYS A 136 28.19 -3.20 -9.62
C LYS A 136 28.32 -4.00 -10.92
N SER A 137 29.28 -3.62 -11.75
CA SER A 137 29.60 -4.33 -13.00
C SER A 137 29.92 -5.81 -12.71
N SER A 138 29.49 -6.70 -13.60
CA SER A 138 29.58 -8.17 -13.46
C SER A 138 30.98 -8.73 -13.19
N THR A 139 32.03 -7.91 -13.27
CA THR A 139 33.42 -8.28 -12.98
C THR A 139 33.72 -8.54 -11.51
N ASP A 140 32.78 -8.29 -10.58
CA ASP A 140 32.97 -8.46 -9.12
C ASP A 140 32.07 -9.57 -8.52
N VAL A 141 31.34 -10.32 -9.36
CA VAL A 141 30.31 -11.30 -8.94
C VAL A 141 30.91 -12.68 -8.58
N ASP A 142 32.14 -12.96 -9.01
CA ASP A 142 32.82 -14.24 -8.76
C ASP A 142 33.67 -14.23 -7.48
N ALA A 143 33.59 -13.18 -6.66
CA ALA A 143 34.24 -13.18 -5.35
C ALA A 143 33.51 -14.16 -4.42
N PRO A 144 34.18 -15.20 -3.89
CA PRO A 144 33.52 -16.21 -3.05
C PRO A 144 32.85 -15.54 -1.86
N LEU A 145 31.55 -15.84 -1.66
CA LEU A 145 30.74 -15.38 -0.51
C LEU A 145 31.31 -15.96 0.79
N THR A 146 32.38 -15.33 1.28
CA THR A 146 33.05 -15.70 2.53
C THR A 146 32.33 -15.00 3.68
N GLY A 147 31.28 -15.65 4.17
CA GLY A 147 30.56 -15.29 5.41
C GLY A 147 29.09 -14.94 5.22
N SER A 148 28.27 -15.26 6.24
CA SER A 148 26.81 -15.08 6.24
C SER A 148 26.32 -13.64 6.03
N PHE A 149 27.18 -12.64 6.24
CA PHE A 149 26.85 -11.21 6.07
C PHE A 149 27.25 -10.62 4.70
N SER A 150 27.83 -11.41 3.81
CA SER A 150 28.29 -10.95 2.48
C SER A 150 27.15 -10.38 1.62
N ILE A 151 25.98 -11.02 1.62
CA ILE A 151 24.79 -10.57 0.89
C ILE A 151 24.27 -9.23 1.43
N PHE A 152 24.27 -9.04 2.75
CA PHE A 152 23.90 -7.77 3.39
C PHE A 152 24.84 -6.65 2.98
N ARG A 153 26.15 -6.92 2.96
CA ARG A 153 27.17 -5.95 2.55
C ARG A 153 27.07 -5.60 1.06
N GLN A 154 26.78 -6.57 0.19
CA GLN A 154 26.60 -6.34 -1.24
C GLN A 154 25.37 -5.47 -1.54
N HIS A 155 24.29 -5.60 -0.76
CA HIS A 155 23.03 -4.87 -0.98
C HIS A 155 22.81 -3.78 0.08
N ILE A 156 23.89 -3.21 0.63
CA ILE A 156 23.82 -2.23 1.71
C ILE A 156 23.02 -0.97 1.33
N TRP A 157 23.03 -0.58 0.06
CA TRP A 157 22.26 0.57 -0.42
C TRP A 157 20.74 0.39 -0.27
N HIS A 158 20.22 -0.82 -0.43
CA HIS A 158 18.80 -1.11 -0.19
C HIS A 158 18.46 -0.96 1.30
N TRP A 159 19.35 -1.39 2.18
CA TRP A 159 19.17 -1.25 3.63
C TRP A 159 19.33 0.19 4.11
N ILE A 160 20.25 0.97 3.52
CA ILE A 160 20.38 2.41 3.79
C ILE A 160 19.11 3.14 3.36
N LEU A 161 18.59 2.83 2.16
CA LEU A 161 17.31 3.37 1.70
C LEU A 161 16.19 3.00 2.69
N ALA A 162 16.05 1.72 3.04
CA ALA A 162 15.03 1.27 3.97
C ALA A 162 15.13 1.95 5.35
N ALA A 163 16.34 2.08 5.91
CA ALA A 163 16.57 2.77 7.17
C ALA A 163 16.21 4.27 7.07
N SER A 164 16.62 4.94 6.00
CA SER A 164 16.29 6.36 5.77
C SER A 164 14.77 6.57 5.67
N ILE A 165 14.08 5.71 4.93
CA ILE A 165 12.63 5.74 4.77
C ILE A 165 11.93 5.49 6.10
N LEU A 166 12.38 4.48 6.86
CA LEU A 166 11.82 4.17 8.16
C LEU A 166 11.98 5.35 9.14
N VAL A 167 13.15 5.99 9.16
CA VAL A 167 13.41 7.17 10.00
C VAL A 167 12.49 8.32 9.60
N ILE A 168 12.36 8.63 8.30
CA ILE A 168 11.46 9.68 7.80
C ILE A 168 10.01 9.36 8.16
N TYR A 169 9.59 8.10 7.98
CA TYR A 169 8.25 7.64 8.31
C TYR A 169 7.94 7.82 9.80
N LEU A 170 8.81 7.35 10.68
CA LEU A 170 8.65 7.48 12.14
C LEU A 170 8.70 8.95 12.59
N ALA A 171 9.62 9.74 12.05
CA ALA A 171 9.71 11.17 12.32
C ALA A 171 8.42 11.91 11.92
N THR A 172 7.83 11.54 10.78
CA THR A 172 6.55 12.10 10.34
C THR A 172 5.40 11.63 11.23
N LEU A 173 5.37 10.34 11.56
CA LEU A 173 4.33 9.70 12.36
C LEU A 173 4.20 10.33 13.76
N TYR A 174 5.34 10.55 14.43
CA TYR A 174 5.40 11.06 15.80
C TYR A 174 5.59 12.58 15.88
N GLY A 175 6.27 13.18 14.89
CA GLY A 175 6.64 14.59 14.90
C GLY A 175 5.55 15.54 14.39
N VAL A 176 4.68 15.10 13.48
CA VAL A 176 3.66 15.97 12.88
C VAL A 176 2.55 16.29 13.89
N TYR A 177 2.22 17.57 13.98
CA TYR A 177 1.08 18.07 14.74
C TYR A 177 -0.19 18.02 13.90
N VAL A 178 -1.24 17.43 14.48
CA VAL A 178 -2.54 17.27 13.86
C VAL A 178 -3.52 18.26 14.51
N PRO A 179 -3.86 19.37 13.82
CA PRO A 179 -4.86 20.30 14.30
C PRO A 179 -6.28 19.73 14.14
N ASP A 180 -7.23 20.42 14.75
CA ASP A 180 -8.65 20.16 14.54
C ASP A 180 -9.02 20.39 13.07
N TRP A 181 -10.00 19.63 12.60
CA TRP A 181 -10.41 19.68 11.20
C TRP A 181 -11.89 19.40 11.04
N GLN A 182 -12.42 19.82 9.89
CA GLN A 182 -13.84 19.72 9.58
C GLN A 182 -14.04 19.02 8.24
N PHE A 183 -15.16 18.32 8.11
CA PHE A 183 -15.55 17.70 6.85
C PHE A 183 -17.06 17.67 6.68
N LYS A 184 -17.49 17.61 5.42
CA LYS A 184 -18.90 17.50 5.05
C LYS A 184 -19.26 16.04 4.79
N VAL A 185 -20.33 15.55 5.40
CA VAL A 185 -20.79 14.18 5.20
C VAL A 185 -21.35 14.03 3.79
N GLN A 186 -20.73 13.17 2.99
CA GLN A 186 -21.13 12.92 1.59
C GLN A 186 -22.05 11.71 1.41
N ASN A 187 -22.24 10.89 2.43
CA ASN A 187 -23.12 9.72 2.35
C ASN A 187 -24.60 10.14 2.39
N VAL A 188 -25.28 9.99 1.25
CA VAL A 188 -26.70 10.38 1.07
C VAL A 188 -27.65 9.58 1.96
N LEU A 189 -27.26 8.36 2.34
CA LEU A 189 -28.04 7.48 3.21
C LEU A 189 -27.83 7.77 4.71
N SER A 190 -26.90 8.67 5.04
CA SER A 190 -26.68 9.09 6.43
C SER A 190 -27.72 10.13 6.84
N SER A 191 -28.25 10.02 8.06
CA SER A 191 -29.10 11.06 8.66
C SER A 191 -28.40 12.42 8.76
N GLN A 192 -27.06 12.42 8.73
CA GLN A 192 -26.22 13.60 8.80
C GLN A 192 -25.75 14.09 7.42
N TYR A 193 -26.34 13.60 6.31
CA TYR A 193 -25.94 14.02 4.97
C TYR A 193 -25.92 15.54 4.80
N GLY A 194 -24.84 16.06 4.25
CA GLY A 194 -24.67 17.49 4.01
C GLY A 194 -24.30 18.32 5.25
N SER A 195 -24.33 17.76 6.45
CA SER A 195 -23.86 18.43 7.66
C SER A 195 -22.32 18.52 7.69
N THR A 196 -21.81 19.57 8.33
CA THR A 196 -20.37 19.75 8.57
C THR A 196 -20.06 19.31 9.98
N LEU A 197 -19.23 18.28 10.10
CA LEU A 197 -18.80 17.74 11.38
C LEU A 197 -17.39 18.20 11.70
N THR A 198 -17.15 18.51 12.97
CA THR A 198 -15.83 18.88 13.49
C THR A 198 -15.22 17.70 14.22
N VAL A 199 -13.92 17.49 14.00
CA VAL A 199 -13.10 16.50 14.67
C VAL A 199 -12.03 17.22 15.47
N VAL A 200 -12.10 17.06 16.80
CA VAL A 200 -11.15 17.64 17.74
C VAL A 200 -9.98 16.67 17.90
N CYS A 201 -8.78 17.13 17.57
CA CYS A 201 -7.54 16.38 17.61
C CYS A 201 -6.52 17.06 18.51
N ASN A 202 -6.03 18.25 18.12
CA ASN A 202 -5.01 19.04 18.82
C ASN A 202 -3.90 18.21 19.50
N VAL A 203 -3.27 17.26 18.77
CA VAL A 203 -2.28 16.31 19.33
C VAL A 203 -1.10 16.05 18.39
N ARG A 204 -0.01 15.50 18.95
CA ARG A 204 1.14 14.90 18.22
C ARG A 204 1.27 13.42 18.57
N GLY A 205 1.77 12.62 17.64
CA GLY A 205 2.14 11.22 17.88
C GLY A 205 1.00 10.26 18.26
N LYS A 206 -0.26 10.65 18.03
CA LYS A 206 -1.41 9.75 18.21
C LYS A 206 -1.53 8.83 17.00
N LEU A 207 -1.53 7.51 17.24
CA LEU A 207 -1.64 6.50 16.19
C LEU A 207 -3.09 6.12 15.89
N ASP A 208 -3.95 6.23 16.89
CA ASP A 208 -5.38 5.94 16.76
C ASP A 208 -6.09 6.96 15.86
N PRO A 209 -7.18 6.53 15.21
CA PRO A 209 -7.97 7.42 14.40
C PRO A 209 -8.73 8.40 15.32
N PRO A 210 -9.14 9.55 14.81
CA PRO A 210 -8.92 10.10 13.46
C PRO A 210 -7.70 11.03 13.33
N CYS A 211 -6.94 11.16 14.43
CA CYS A 211 -5.96 12.21 14.66
C CYS A 211 -4.51 11.77 14.39
N ASN A 212 -4.34 10.75 13.55
CA ASN A 212 -3.03 10.28 13.15
C ASN A 212 -2.41 11.18 12.06
N ALA A 213 -1.07 11.18 12.03
CA ALA A 213 -0.29 11.96 11.08
C ALA A 213 -0.50 11.48 9.63
N VAL A 214 -0.70 10.17 9.41
CA VAL A 214 -0.95 9.57 8.08
C VAL A 214 -2.15 10.24 7.42
N GLY A 215 -3.31 10.17 8.07
CA GLY A 215 -4.53 10.77 7.58
C GLY A 215 -4.44 12.29 7.49
N TYR A 216 -3.67 12.96 8.35
CA TYR A 216 -3.46 14.40 8.24
C TYR A 216 -2.69 14.79 6.96
N VAL A 217 -1.58 14.10 6.66
CA VAL A 217 -0.78 14.34 5.46
C VAL A 217 -1.62 14.10 4.21
N ASP A 218 -2.36 12.99 4.17
CA ASP A 218 -3.22 12.64 3.03
C ASP A 218 -4.35 13.67 2.85
N ARG A 219 -5.01 14.12 3.92
CA ARG A 219 -6.02 15.19 3.87
C ARG A 219 -5.47 16.49 3.32
N LYS A 220 -4.23 16.86 3.65
CA LYS A 220 -3.61 18.11 3.23
C LYS A 220 -3.13 18.07 1.78
N ILE A 221 -2.57 16.94 1.34
CA ILE A 221 -1.99 16.82 0.00
C ILE A 221 -3.05 16.41 -1.03
N LEU A 222 -3.84 15.38 -0.73
CA LEU A 222 -4.86 14.86 -1.66
C LEU A 222 -6.15 15.67 -1.59
N GLY A 223 -6.47 16.24 -0.43
CA GLY A 223 -7.75 16.91 -0.19
C GLY A 223 -8.88 15.92 0.15
N LEU A 224 -9.88 16.40 0.88
CA LEU A 224 -10.96 15.57 1.43
C LEU A 224 -11.82 14.86 0.37
N ASN A 225 -11.96 15.45 -0.81
CA ASN A 225 -12.81 14.90 -1.87
C ASN A 225 -12.19 13.69 -2.58
N HIS A 226 -10.88 13.53 -2.48
CA HIS A 226 -10.13 12.48 -3.16
C HIS A 226 -9.78 11.31 -2.24
N MET A 227 -10.27 11.33 -0.99
CA MET A 227 -10.05 10.28 -0.01
C MET A 227 -11.12 9.20 -0.12
N TYR A 228 -10.72 7.97 0.21
CA TYR A 228 -11.63 6.84 0.29
C TYR A 228 -12.74 7.02 1.34
N GLN A 229 -13.98 6.77 0.92
CA GLN A 229 -15.19 7.06 1.70
C GLN A 229 -15.67 5.89 2.56
N HIS A 230 -15.14 4.67 2.39
CA HIS A 230 -15.59 3.47 3.13
C HIS A 230 -14.47 2.80 3.94
N PRO A 231 -13.74 3.52 4.80
CA PRO A 231 -12.66 2.94 5.60
C PRO A 231 -13.14 1.86 6.57
N ALA A 232 -12.29 0.87 6.82
CA ALA A 232 -12.57 -0.27 7.71
C ALA A 232 -12.91 0.14 9.15
N TRP A 233 -12.44 1.30 9.61
CA TRP A 233 -12.73 1.81 10.96
C TRP A 233 -14.21 2.02 11.25
N LYS A 234 -15.07 2.05 10.21
CA LYS A 234 -16.53 2.20 10.34
C LYS A 234 -17.14 1.00 11.04
N ASN A 235 -16.48 -0.15 10.95
CA ASN A 235 -16.87 -1.41 11.57
C ASN A 235 -16.33 -1.55 13.01
N SER A 236 -15.71 -0.49 13.55
CA SER A 236 -15.24 -0.49 14.93
C SER A 236 -16.40 -0.40 15.93
N LYS A 237 -16.17 -0.91 17.15
CA LYS A 237 -17.14 -0.85 18.27
C LYS A 237 -17.57 0.57 18.63
N ALA A 238 -16.74 1.57 18.34
CA ALA A 238 -17.04 2.98 18.55
C ALA A 238 -18.06 3.53 17.54
N CYS A 239 -18.14 2.93 16.35
CA CYS A 239 -18.93 3.47 15.25
C CYS A 239 -20.25 2.73 15.01
N THR A 240 -20.25 1.40 15.03
CA THR A 240 -21.43 0.59 14.67
C THR A 240 -21.92 -0.25 15.85
N VAL A 241 -23.24 -0.46 15.91
CA VAL A 241 -23.87 -1.38 16.88
C VAL A 241 -23.55 -2.85 16.57
N ASN A 242 -23.26 -3.17 15.29
CA ASN A 242 -23.05 -4.52 14.80
C ASN A 242 -21.57 -4.92 14.76
N ALA A 243 -20.67 -4.17 15.39
CA ALA A 243 -19.23 -4.44 15.33
C ALA A 243 -18.92 -5.90 15.69
N PRO A 244 -18.09 -6.63 14.90
CA PRO A 244 -17.21 -6.15 13.83
C PRO A 244 -17.83 -6.12 12.41
N TYR A 245 -19.14 -6.36 12.29
CA TYR A 245 -19.84 -6.35 11.00
C TYR A 245 -20.21 -4.93 10.56
N THR A 246 -20.42 -4.77 9.27
CA THR A 246 -21.03 -3.56 8.70
C THR A 246 -22.45 -3.40 9.24
N GLY A 247 -22.85 -2.16 9.50
CA GLY A 247 -24.15 -1.89 10.09
C GLY A 247 -24.42 -0.39 10.25
N PRO A 248 -25.61 -0.04 10.75
CA PRO A 248 -25.93 1.35 11.03
C PRO A 248 -25.00 1.90 12.11
N PHE A 249 -24.64 3.17 11.97
CA PHE A 249 -23.88 3.84 13.01
C PHE A 249 -24.72 3.99 14.28
N ARG A 250 -24.04 3.96 15.42
CA ARG A 250 -24.66 4.19 16.72
C ARG A 250 -25.21 5.62 16.80
N ALA A 251 -26.25 5.83 17.58
CA ALA A 251 -26.81 7.17 17.82
C ALA A 251 -25.81 8.10 18.53
N ASP A 252 -24.94 7.53 19.36
CA ASP A 252 -23.84 8.19 20.09
C ASP A 252 -22.49 8.12 19.35
N ALA A 253 -22.49 7.73 18.06
CA ALA A 253 -21.24 7.56 17.31
C ALA A 253 -20.48 8.90 17.21
N PRO A 254 -19.16 8.89 17.48
CA PRO A 254 -18.35 10.09 17.40
C PRO A 254 -18.27 10.58 15.95
N SER A 255 -18.10 11.90 15.78
CA SER A 255 -18.14 12.56 14.47
C SER A 255 -17.20 11.93 13.44
N TRP A 256 -16.05 11.44 13.88
CA TRP A 256 -15.04 10.84 13.01
C TRP A 256 -15.44 9.50 12.39
N CYS A 257 -16.48 8.81 12.87
CA CYS A 257 -16.97 7.59 12.23
C CYS A 257 -17.48 7.85 10.80
N PHE A 258 -17.89 9.09 10.52
CA PHE A 258 -18.34 9.54 9.20
C PHE A 258 -17.18 10.06 8.32
N ALA A 259 -15.98 10.19 8.89
CA ALA A 259 -14.84 10.74 8.18
C ALA A 259 -14.32 9.79 7.10
N PRO A 260 -13.90 10.32 5.94
CA PRO A 260 -13.11 9.56 4.99
C PRO A 260 -11.68 9.36 5.48
N PHE A 261 -11.05 8.28 5.04
CA PHE A 261 -9.67 7.94 5.36
C PHE A 261 -9.06 7.12 4.23
N GLU A 262 -7.84 7.46 3.85
CA GLU A 262 -7.15 6.85 2.71
C GLU A 262 -6.10 5.84 3.19
N PRO A 263 -6.43 4.52 3.24
CA PRO A 263 -5.48 3.50 3.70
C PRO A 263 -4.31 3.31 2.73
N GLU A 264 -4.49 3.67 1.47
CA GLU A 264 -3.48 3.56 0.41
C GLU A 264 -2.77 4.90 0.13
N GLY A 265 -2.84 5.83 1.09
CA GLY A 265 -2.36 7.20 0.93
C GLY A 265 -0.84 7.32 0.76
N ILE A 266 -0.35 8.56 0.77
CA ILE A 266 1.04 8.88 0.46
C ILE A 266 1.96 8.27 1.52
N LEU A 267 1.70 8.55 2.80
CA LEU A 267 2.56 8.07 3.88
C LEU A 267 2.42 6.54 4.07
N SER A 268 1.25 5.97 3.81
CA SER A 268 1.05 4.51 3.78
C SER A 268 1.83 3.86 2.63
N SER A 269 1.90 4.50 1.46
CA SER A 269 2.66 4.00 0.31
C SER A 269 4.16 3.97 0.55
N VAL A 270 4.69 4.84 1.41
CA VAL A 270 6.10 4.80 1.83
C VAL A 270 6.45 3.49 2.53
N SER A 271 5.54 2.94 3.36
CA SER A 271 5.76 1.64 4.02
C SER A 271 5.85 0.48 3.03
N ALA A 272 5.22 0.59 1.84
CA ALA A 272 5.28 -0.46 0.83
C ALA A 272 6.68 -0.66 0.26
N ILE A 273 7.48 0.42 0.18
CA ILE A 273 8.86 0.36 -0.27
C ILE A 273 9.67 -0.59 0.63
N LEU A 274 9.45 -0.54 1.95
CA LEU A 274 10.14 -1.41 2.91
C LEU A 274 9.85 -2.89 2.66
N SER A 275 8.58 -3.26 2.48
CA SER A 275 8.18 -4.64 2.16
C SER A 275 8.77 -5.12 0.84
N THR A 276 8.85 -4.26 -0.18
CA THR A 276 9.48 -4.59 -1.46
C THR A 276 11.00 -4.76 -1.33
N VAL A 277 11.69 -3.96 -0.49
CA VAL A 277 13.12 -4.14 -0.21
C VAL A 277 13.40 -5.50 0.43
N ILE A 278 12.55 -5.95 1.36
CA ILE A 278 12.68 -7.29 1.96
C ILE A 278 12.56 -8.38 0.87
N GLY A 279 11.61 -8.23 -0.05
CA GLY A 279 11.46 -9.13 -1.19
C GLY A 279 12.70 -9.17 -2.09
N VAL A 280 13.29 -8.01 -2.41
CA VAL A 280 14.53 -7.94 -3.20
C VAL A 280 15.66 -8.70 -2.51
N HIS A 281 15.86 -8.47 -1.21
CA HIS A 281 16.88 -9.17 -0.43
C HIS A 281 16.70 -10.69 -0.50
N TYR A 282 15.47 -11.19 -0.31
CA TYR A 282 15.17 -12.61 -0.42
C TYR A 282 15.43 -13.14 -1.84
N GLY A 283 15.11 -12.36 -2.87
CA GLY A 283 15.44 -12.67 -4.26
C GLY A 283 16.94 -12.87 -4.50
N HIS A 284 17.80 -12.02 -3.92
CA HIS A 284 19.26 -12.20 -4.01
C HIS A 284 19.76 -13.43 -3.24
N VAL A 285 19.17 -13.73 -2.09
CA VAL A 285 19.46 -14.97 -1.34
C VAL A 285 19.14 -16.19 -2.22
N LEU A 286 17.96 -16.23 -2.83
CA LEU A 286 17.57 -17.33 -3.74
C LEU A 286 18.49 -17.46 -4.96
N ILE A 287 18.96 -16.33 -5.50
CA ILE A 287 19.91 -16.29 -6.61
C ILE A 287 21.29 -16.85 -6.20
N SER A 288 21.67 -16.69 -4.94
CA SER A 288 23.00 -17.08 -4.42
C SER A 288 23.05 -18.54 -3.99
N ILE A 289 21.90 -19.11 -3.57
CA ILE A 289 21.79 -20.52 -3.17
C ILE A 289 21.69 -21.46 -4.40
N LYS A 290 21.26 -20.94 -5.56
CA LYS A 290 20.99 -21.72 -6.77
C LYS A 290 22.09 -21.55 -7.82
#